data_AF-A0A357NH31-F1
#
_entry.id   AF-A0A357NH31-F1
#
_cell.length_a   1.000
_cell.length_b   1.000
_cell.length_c   1.000
_cell.angle_alpha   90.00
_cell.angle_beta   90.00
_cell.angle_gamma   90.00
#
_symmetry.space_group_name_H-M   'P 1'
#
loop_
_entity.id
_entity.type
_entity.pdbx_description
1 polymer ?
#
loop_
_entity_poly.entity_id
_entity_poly.type
_entity_poly.pdbx_seq_one_letter_code
_entity_poly.pdbx_strand_id
1 'polypeptide(L)'
;FIQKHPDIVEKFLQTHVELTEAIKQHPDKAKETVNQQIKELTGKALAKNVLDSAFSRLTVTSNPEKDSVVDFAKLSAEAGFVKGTPDLKDLFNLTILNKVLSEKGLPPIQ
;
A
#
# COMPACT_ATOMS: atom_id res chain seq x y z
N PHE A 1 -17.39 5.45 -5.53
CA PHE A 1 -16.54 6.63 -5.79
C PHE A 1 -15.83 6.51 -7.14
N ILE A 2 -15.01 5.47 -7.36
CA ILE A 2 -14.24 5.24 -8.61
C ILE A 2 -15.06 5.36 -9.90
N GLN A 3 -16.31 4.88 -9.93
CA GLN A 3 -17.20 5.00 -11.09
C GLN A 3 -17.61 6.45 -11.40
N LYS A 4 -17.72 7.30 -10.36
CA LYS A 4 -18.19 8.69 -10.49
C LYS A 4 -17.04 9.70 -10.64
N HIS A 5 -15.86 9.37 -10.12
CA HIS A 5 -14.68 10.24 -10.10
C HIS A 5 -13.41 9.47 -10.49
N PRO A 6 -13.35 8.85 -11.68
CA PRO A 6 -12.18 8.08 -12.11
C PRO A 6 -10.93 8.96 -12.26
N ASP A 7 -11.11 10.22 -12.64
CA ASP A 7 -10.07 11.24 -12.76
C ASP A 7 -9.36 11.52 -11.42
N ILE A 8 -10.13 11.65 -10.33
CA ILE A 8 -9.58 11.85 -8.99
C ILE A 8 -8.83 10.60 -8.53
N VAL A 9 -9.38 9.41 -8.80
CA VAL A 9 -8.72 8.14 -8.46
C VAL A 9 -7.41 7.98 -9.22
N GLU A 10 -7.38 8.33 -10.51
CA GLU A 10 -6.17 8.29 -11.31
C GLU A 10 -5.11 9.24 -10.76
N LYS A 11 -5.47 10.49 -10.47
CA LYS A 11 -4.54 11.47 -9.86
C LYS A 11 -4.00 10.99 -8.51
N PHE A 12 -4.86 10.38 -7.68
CA PHE A 12 -4.45 9.80 -6.41
C PHE A 12 -3.43 8.68 -6.62
N LEU A 13 -3.69 7.76 -7.55
CA LEU A 13 -2.80 6.63 -7.85
C LEU A 13 -1.48 7.09 -8.49
N GLN A 14 -1.50 8.11 -9.35
CA GLN A 14 -0.29 8.74 -9.88
C GLN A 14 0.60 9.25 -8.74
N THR A 15 0.02 10.02 -7.82
CA THR A 15 0.74 10.55 -6.65
C THR A 15 1.22 9.42 -5.72
N HIS A 16 0.40 8.40 -5.51
CA HIS A 16 0.76 7.24 -4.70
C HIS A 16 1.97 6.49 -5.27
N VAL A 17 2.00 6.24 -6.59
CA VAL A 17 3.13 5.57 -7.25
C VAL A 17 4.39 6.43 -7.18
N GLU A 18 4.27 7.74 -7.43
CA GLU A 18 5.40 8.68 -7.32
C GLU A 18 6.01 8.69 -5.92
N LEU A 19 5.18 8.79 -4.89
CA LEU A 19 5.64 8.76 -3.50
C LEU A 19 6.22 7.40 -3.11
N THR A 20 5.64 6.31 -3.60
CA THR A 20 6.18 4.95 -3.40
C THR A 20 7.62 4.86 -3.92
N GLU A 21 7.86 5.31 -5.15
CA GLU A 21 9.20 5.31 -5.75
C GLU A 21 10.15 6.29 -5.04
N ALA A 22 9.67 7.47 -4.64
CA ALA A 22 10.45 8.42 -3.87
C ALA A 22 10.89 7.86 -2.50
N ILE A 23 10.02 7.11 -1.82
CA ILE A 23 10.35 6.45 -0.55
C ILE A 23 11.41 5.37 -0.77
N LYS A 24 11.31 4.57 -1.84
CA LYS A 24 12.33 3.57 -2.20
C LYS A 24 13.69 4.20 -2.47
N GLN A 25 13.71 5.33 -3.17
CA GLN A 25 14.96 6.04 -3.52
C GLN A 25 15.56 6.79 -2.32
N HIS A 26 14.73 7.22 -1.36
CA HIS A 26 15.13 8.04 -0.22
C HIS A 26 14.59 7.51 1.12
N PRO A 27 14.95 6.27 1.51
CA PRO A 27 14.37 5.61 2.69
C PRO A 27 14.70 6.34 4.00
N ASP A 28 15.87 6.99 4.11
CA ASP A 28 16.24 7.74 5.32
C ASP A 28 15.35 8.98 5.52
N LYS A 29 15.13 9.75 4.46
CA LYS A 29 14.21 10.90 4.50
C LYS A 29 12.76 10.47 4.77
N ALA A 30 12.35 9.34 4.19
CA ALA A 30 11.03 8.77 4.45
C ALA A 30 10.86 8.37 5.92
N LYS A 31 11.85 7.68 6.51
CA LYS A 31 11.89 7.34 7.94
C LYS A 31 11.72 8.56 8.82
N GLU A 32 12.49 9.61 8.58
CA GLU A 32 12.43 10.86 9.36
C GLU A 32 11.04 11.50 9.27
N THR A 33 10.50 11.62 8.06
CA THR A 33 9.18 12.19 7.81
C THR A 33 8.08 11.40 8.53
N VAL A 34 8.11 10.06 8.41
CA VAL A 34 7.15 9.18 9.09
C VAL A 34 7.25 9.33 10.61
N ASN A 35 8.46 9.36 11.17
CA ASN A 35 8.64 9.46 12.62
C ASN A 35 8.21 10.83 13.17
N GLN A 36 8.41 11.91 12.40
CA GLN A 36 7.88 13.22 12.71
C GLN A 36 6.35 13.21 12.73
N GLN A 37 5.70 12.59 11.74
CA GLN A 37 4.24 12.52 11.69
C GLN A 37 3.67 11.65 12.84
N ILE A 38 4.34 10.55 13.19
CA ILE A 38 3.98 9.75 14.37
C ILE A 38 4.06 10.59 15.64
N LYS A 39 5.13 11.38 15.82
CA LYS A 39 5.25 12.29 16.97
C LYS A 39 4.13 13.32 17.01
N GLU A 40 3.78 13.90 15.89
CA GLU A 40 2.71 14.90 15.81
C GLU A 40 1.34 14.29 16.17
N LEU A 41 1.02 13.10 15.65
CA LEU A 41 -0.26 12.45 15.88
C LEU A 41 -0.40 11.82 17.26
N THR A 42 0.70 11.33 17.84
CA THR A 42 0.69 10.52 19.07
C THR A 42 1.35 11.22 20.27
N GLY A 43 2.00 12.36 20.05
CA GLY A 43 2.79 13.08 21.04
C GLY A 43 4.20 12.53 21.27
N LYS A 44 4.56 11.37 20.69
CA LYS A 44 5.86 10.73 20.93
C LYS A 44 6.46 10.12 19.67
N ALA A 45 7.75 10.42 19.43
CA ALA A 45 8.51 9.79 18.36
C ALA A 45 8.95 8.37 18.76
N LEU A 46 9.13 7.51 17.76
CA LEU A 46 9.79 6.22 17.92
C LEU A 46 11.29 6.43 18.11
N ALA A 47 11.90 5.55 18.91
CA ALA A 47 13.36 5.50 19.05
C ALA A 47 14.01 5.12 17.72
N LYS A 48 15.18 5.69 17.42
CA LYS A 48 15.87 5.51 16.14
C LYS A 48 16.11 4.03 15.80
N ASN A 49 16.54 3.23 16.78
CA ASN A 49 16.78 1.80 16.59
C ASN A 49 15.52 1.01 16.23
N VAL A 50 14.35 1.39 16.78
CA VAL A 50 13.05 0.78 16.44
C VAL A 50 12.67 1.12 15.00
N LEU A 51 12.83 2.39 14.61
CA LEU A 51 12.52 2.86 13.27
C LEU A 51 13.41 2.20 12.21
N ASP A 52 14.73 2.17 12.44
CA ASP A 52 15.69 1.54 11.53
C ASP A 52 15.42 0.04 11.38
N SER A 53 15.11 -0.65 12.49
CA SER A 53 14.73 -2.06 12.49
C SER A 53 13.42 -2.32 11.75
N ALA A 54 12.41 -1.46 11.90
CA ALA A 54 11.14 -1.61 11.20
C ALA A 54 11.31 -1.44 9.68
N PHE A 55 12.02 -0.39 9.25
CA PHE A 55 12.22 -0.09 7.84
C PHE A 55 13.12 -1.10 7.13
N SER A 56 14.05 -1.77 7.82
CA SER A 56 14.87 -2.83 7.20
C SER A 56 14.06 -4.06 6.80
N ARG A 57 12.85 -4.24 7.35
CA ARG A 57 11.92 -5.32 7.02
C ARG A 57 10.74 -4.87 6.15
N LEU A 58 10.64 -3.57 5.86
CA LEU A 58 9.51 -3.01 5.14
C LEU A 58 9.76 -3.09 3.63
N THR A 59 8.82 -3.71 2.91
CA THR A 59 8.75 -3.60 1.45
C THR A 59 7.75 -2.51 1.08
N VAL A 60 8.25 -1.39 0.58
CA VAL A 60 7.41 -0.29 0.09
C VAL A 60 6.99 -0.62 -1.34
N THR A 61 5.69 -0.71 -1.59
CA THR A 61 5.16 -1.18 -2.88
C THR A 61 3.79 -0.55 -3.18
N SER A 62 3.47 -0.40 -4.46
CA SER A 62 2.11 -0.09 -4.94
C SER A 62 1.33 -1.36 -5.30
N ASN A 63 1.94 -2.54 -5.19
CA ASN A 63 1.26 -3.82 -5.33
C ASN A 63 0.37 -4.07 -4.10
N PRO A 64 -0.94 -4.34 -4.28
CA PRO A 64 -1.80 -4.69 -3.17
C PRO A 64 -1.59 -6.11 -2.63
N GLU A 65 -0.66 -6.90 -3.20
CA GLU A 65 -0.31 -8.25 -2.74
C GLU A 65 -1.53 -9.18 -2.66
N LYS A 66 -2.17 -9.41 -3.82
CA LYS A 66 -3.43 -10.17 -3.94
C LYS A 66 -3.38 -11.51 -3.23
N ASP A 67 -2.31 -12.27 -3.40
CA ASP A 67 -2.17 -13.60 -2.80
C ASP A 67 -2.20 -13.53 -1.27
N SER A 68 -1.54 -12.52 -0.68
CA SER A 68 -1.56 -12.30 0.76
C SER A 68 -2.98 -11.99 1.26
N VAL A 69 -3.76 -11.22 0.50
CA VAL A 69 -5.15 -10.91 0.85
C VAL A 69 -6.05 -12.14 0.72
N VAL A 70 -5.85 -12.95 -0.33
CA VAL A 70 -6.58 -14.22 -0.54
C VAL A 70 -6.30 -15.18 0.62
N ASP A 71 -5.04 -15.33 1.01
CA ASP A 71 -4.67 -16.22 2.11
C ASP A 71 -5.18 -15.69 3.45
N PHE A 72 -5.15 -14.39 3.68
CA PHE A 72 -5.76 -13.79 4.87
C PHE A 72 -7.28 -14.03 4.94
N ALA A 73 -7.98 -13.96 3.80
CA ALA A 73 -9.41 -14.25 3.73
C ALA A 73 -9.72 -15.72 4.05
N LYS A 74 -8.91 -16.67 3.53
CA LYS A 74 -9.03 -18.10 3.86
C LYS A 74 -8.81 -18.35 5.35
N LEU A 75 -7.73 -17.82 5.91
CA LEU A 75 -7.42 -17.93 7.35
C LEU A 75 -8.57 -17.38 8.20
N SER A 76 -9.16 -16.25 7.79
CA SER A 76 -10.29 -15.66 8.49
C SER A 76 -11.56 -16.52 8.45
N ALA A 77 -11.78 -17.26 7.35
CA ALA A 77 -12.87 -18.22 7.25
C ALA A 77 -12.61 -19.48 8.09
N GLU A 78 -11.40 -20.02 8.05
CA GLU A 78 -10.97 -21.18 8.86
C GLU A 78 -11.06 -20.88 10.38
N ALA A 79 -10.69 -19.67 10.79
CA ALA A 79 -10.81 -19.21 12.18
C ALA A 79 -12.27 -18.87 12.59
N GLY A 80 -13.23 -18.94 11.67
CA GLY A 80 -14.64 -18.68 11.95
C GLY A 80 -15.04 -17.20 12.04
N PHE A 81 -14.15 -16.27 11.67
CA PHE A 81 -14.46 -14.84 11.61
C PHE A 81 -15.27 -14.46 10.36
N VAL A 82 -15.07 -15.19 9.25
CA VAL A 82 -15.85 -15.05 8.02
C VAL A 82 -16.68 -16.30 7.81
N LYS A 83 -17.99 -16.12 7.55
CA LYS A 83 -18.90 -17.24 7.29
C LYS A 83 -18.80 -17.65 5.82
N GLY A 84 -18.58 -18.94 5.58
CA GLY A 84 -18.51 -19.52 4.25
C GLY A 84 -17.25 -19.15 3.48
N THR A 85 -17.21 -19.50 2.20
CA THR A 85 -16.08 -19.21 1.31
C THR A 85 -16.11 -17.74 0.88
N PRO A 86 -15.05 -16.95 1.12
CA PRO A 86 -14.98 -15.56 0.67
C PRO A 86 -15.03 -15.44 -0.87
N ASP A 87 -15.94 -14.63 -1.41
CA ASP A 87 -15.92 -14.22 -2.82
C ASP A 87 -15.04 -12.96 -2.96
N LEU A 88 -13.91 -13.10 -3.64
CA LEU A 88 -12.90 -12.05 -3.80
C LEU A 88 -12.80 -11.53 -5.24
N LYS A 89 -13.67 -11.97 -6.15
CA LYS A 89 -13.53 -11.73 -7.60
C LYS A 89 -13.45 -10.24 -7.97
N ASP A 90 -14.20 -9.40 -7.26
CA ASP A 90 -14.33 -7.96 -7.52
C ASP A 90 -13.53 -7.11 -6.53
N LEU A 91 -12.73 -7.74 -5.66
CA LEU A 91 -11.98 -7.03 -4.62
C LEU A 91 -10.87 -6.16 -5.20
N PHE A 92 -10.30 -6.56 -6.35
CA PHE A 92 -9.22 -5.85 -7.00
C PHE A 92 -9.63 -5.32 -8.37
N ASN A 93 -9.70 -4.00 -8.49
CA ASN A 93 -9.74 -3.32 -9.79
C ASN A 93 -8.42 -2.57 -10.01
N LEU A 94 -7.50 -3.19 -10.75
CA LEU A 94 -6.17 -2.63 -11.03
C LEU A 94 -6.11 -1.80 -12.31
N THR A 95 -7.24 -1.58 -12.98
CA THR A 95 -7.28 -0.95 -14.32
C THR A 95 -6.58 0.41 -14.33
N ILE A 96 -6.96 1.30 -13.40
CA ILE A 96 -6.39 2.65 -13.32
C ILE A 96 -4.93 2.60 -12.83
N LEU A 97 -4.61 1.73 -11.87
CA LEU A 97 -3.24 1.57 -11.38
C LEU A 97 -2.29 1.10 -12.49
N ASN A 98 -2.68 0.09 -13.28
CA ASN A 98 -1.87 -0.41 -14.38
C ASN A 98 -1.71 0.60 -15.51
N LYS A 99 -2.73 1.41 -15.78
CA LYS A 99 -2.61 2.57 -16.68
C LYS A 99 -1.50 3.52 -16.18
N VAL A 100 -1.57 3.93 -14.92
CA VAL A 100 -0.59 4.84 -14.29
C VAL A 100 0.83 4.26 -14.29
N LEU A 101 0.99 2.97 -13.97
CA LEU A 101 2.29 2.30 -13.98
C LEU A 101 2.88 2.30 -15.39
N SER A 102 2.06 1.97 -16.39
CA SER A 102 2.50 1.94 -17.80
C SER A 102 2.92 3.33 -18.29
N GLU A 103 2.17 4.38 -17.96
CA GLU A 103 2.53 5.78 -18.27
C GLU A 103 3.87 6.21 -17.65
N LYS A 104 4.24 5.59 -16.53
CA LYS A 104 5.51 5.84 -15.82
C LYS A 104 6.63 4.87 -16.23
N GLY A 105 6.40 3.99 -17.19
CA GLY A 105 7.37 2.98 -17.63
C GLY A 105 7.64 1.88 -16.59
N LEU A 106 6.73 1.68 -15.64
CA LEU A 106 6.79 0.63 -14.63
C LEU A 106 6.01 -0.61 -15.08
N PRO A 107 6.40 -1.81 -14.64
CA PRO A 107 5.70 -3.04 -15.00
C PRO A 107 4.27 -3.04 -14.43
N PRO A 108 3.28 -3.55 -15.20
CA PRO A 108 1.92 -3.70 -14.69
C PRO A 108 1.85 -4.81 -13.64
N ILE A 109 0.82 -4.73 -12.79
CA ILE A 109 0.54 -5.67 -11.72
C ILE A 109 -0.55 -6.63 -12.18
N GLN A 110 -0.34 -7.93 -11.93
CA GLN A 110 -1.27 -9.00 -12.33
C GLN A 110 -2.38 -9.24 -11.31
#